data_AF-A0A9E4UTA4-F1
#
_entry.id   AF-A0A9E4UTA4-F1
#
_cell.length_a   1.000
_cell.length_b   1.000
_cell.length_c   1.000
_cell.angle_alpha   90.00
_cell.angle_beta   90.00
_cell.angle_gamma   90.00
#
_symmetry.space_group_name_H-M   'P 1'
#
loop_
_entity.id
_entity.type
_entity.pdbx_description
1 polymer ?
#
loop_
_entity_poly.entity_id
_entity_poly.type
_entity_poly.pdbx_seq_one_letter_code
_entity_poly.pdbx_strand_id
1 'polypeptide(L)'
;MAATAESHKIQLDHPIYEMTRPADVRGLIRSGQWDSYTKALTMGYTQANLVVLPRLDAYDFLLFCQRNPKPCPVIEVTEVGSPEPVH
;
A
#
# COMPACT_ATOMS: atom_id res chain seq x y z
N MET A 1 28.18 9.46 -0.77
CA MET A 1 27.78 8.82 0.51
C MET A 1 26.73 7.79 0.19
N ALA A 2 27.12 6.51 0.08
CA ALA A 2 26.19 5.42 -0.07
C ALA A 2 25.62 5.11 1.33
N ALA A 3 24.32 5.29 1.52
CA ALA A 3 23.64 4.76 2.70
C ALA A 3 23.66 3.23 2.58
N THR A 4 24.37 2.58 3.50
CA THR A 4 24.32 1.13 3.71
C THR A 4 22.89 0.74 4.04
N ALA A 5 22.21 0.05 3.10
CA ALA A 5 20.97 -0.63 3.39
C ALA A 5 21.29 -1.81 4.31
N GLU A 6 21.18 -1.61 5.62
CA GLU A 6 21.12 -2.71 6.57
C GLU A 6 19.97 -3.63 6.15
N SER A 7 20.33 -4.87 5.83
CA SER A 7 19.40 -5.92 5.48
C SER A 7 18.53 -6.17 6.70
N HIS A 8 17.34 -5.54 6.76
CA HIS A 8 16.38 -5.78 7.81
C HIS A 8 16.04 -7.27 7.76
N LYS A 9 16.56 -8.03 8.73
CA LYS A 9 16.29 -9.45 8.83
C LYS A 9 14.80 -9.59 9.05
N ILE A 10 14.19 -10.30 8.12
CA ILE A 10 12.79 -10.66 8.17
C ILE A 10 12.54 -11.50 9.42
N GLN A 11 11.75 -11.02 10.38
CA GLN A 11 11.23 -11.82 11.48
C GLN A 11 9.84 -12.33 11.13
N LEU A 12 9.77 -13.58 10.65
CA LEU A 12 8.51 -14.28 10.32
C LEU A 12 7.73 -14.74 11.57
N ASP A 13 8.27 -14.55 12.77
CA ASP A 13 7.69 -14.89 14.07
C ASP A 13 6.86 -13.75 14.70
N HIS A 14 6.73 -12.62 14.00
CA HIS A 14 5.97 -11.49 14.51
C HIS A 14 4.45 -11.79 14.51
N PRO A 15 3.69 -11.44 15.57
CA PRO A 15 2.24 -11.74 15.68
C PRO A 15 1.38 -11.21 14.53
N ILE A 16 1.89 -10.24 13.77
CA ILE A 16 1.22 -9.68 12.59
C ILE A 16 0.89 -10.75 11.53
N TYR A 17 1.67 -11.84 11.43
CA TYR A 17 1.41 -12.93 10.49
C TYR A 17 0.22 -13.81 10.89
N GLU A 18 -0.21 -13.76 12.15
CA GLU A 18 -1.41 -14.44 12.64
C GLU A 18 -2.66 -13.55 12.54
N MET A 19 -2.49 -12.24 12.26
CA MET A 19 -3.60 -11.31 12.11
C MET A 19 -4.37 -11.57 10.81
N THR A 20 -5.66 -11.85 10.94
CA THR A 20 -6.53 -12.19 9.80
C THR A 20 -7.32 -11.01 9.24
N ARG A 21 -7.47 -9.92 10.01
CA ARG A 21 -8.25 -8.74 9.59
C ARG A 21 -7.33 -7.62 9.11
N PRO A 22 -7.54 -7.08 7.90
CA PRO A 22 -6.77 -5.93 7.39
C PRO A 22 -6.80 -4.68 8.27
N ALA A 23 -7.88 -4.46 9.01
CA ALA A 23 -8.00 -3.33 9.92
C ALA A 23 -6.96 -3.37 11.05
N ASP A 24 -6.71 -4.56 11.62
CA ASP A 24 -5.79 -4.73 12.74
C ASP A 24 -4.34 -4.52 12.30
N VAL A 25 -3.96 -5.10 11.15
CA VAL A 25 -2.65 -4.90 10.52
C VAL A 25 -2.40 -3.43 10.19
N ARG A 26 -3.36 -2.74 9.57
CA ARG A 26 -3.24 -1.29 9.29
C ARG A 26 -3.11 -0.47 10.56
N GLY A 27 -3.80 -0.85 11.64
CA GLY A 27 -3.68 -0.19 12.94
C GLY A 27 -2.27 -0.31 13.54
N LEU A 28 -1.70 -1.51 13.49
CA LEU A 28 -0.35 -1.78 13.98
C LEU A 28 0.72 -1.02 13.18
N ILE A 29 0.63 -1.03 11.84
CA ILE A 29 1.50 -0.23 10.96
C ILE A 29 1.38 1.26 11.28
N ARG A 30 0.15 1.79 11.42
CA ARG A 30 -0.08 3.21 11.75
C ARG A 30 0.54 3.60 13.10
N SER A 31 0.61 2.67 14.05
CA SER A 31 1.24 2.90 15.35
C SER A 31 2.78 2.83 15.33
N GLY A 32 3.40 2.54 14.18
CA GLY A 32 4.84 2.41 14.03
C GLY A 32 5.44 1.11 14.59
N GLN A 33 4.59 0.14 14.96
CA GLN A 33 5.02 -1.17 15.48
C GLN A 33 5.40 -2.16 14.37
N TRP A 34 5.23 -1.79 13.10
CA TRP A 34 5.69 -2.57 11.95
C TRP A 34 6.16 -1.64 10.84
N ASP A 35 7.41 -1.82 10.43
CA ASP A 35 8.12 -1.02 9.43
C ASP A 35 8.71 -1.88 8.29
N SER A 36 8.33 -3.16 8.24
CA SER A 36 8.80 -4.11 7.23
C SER A 36 7.77 -4.34 6.11
N TYR A 37 8.04 -5.29 5.23
CA TYR A 37 7.22 -5.58 4.07
C TYR A 37 5.85 -6.18 4.47
N THR A 38 4.85 -6.04 3.58
CA THR A 38 3.46 -6.48 3.83
C THR A 38 3.07 -7.80 3.15
N LYS A 39 4.03 -8.42 2.44
CA LYS A 39 3.82 -9.73 1.78
C LYS A 39 3.34 -10.77 2.79
N ALA A 40 2.31 -11.51 2.38
CA ALA A 40 1.67 -12.58 3.15
C ALA A 40 0.96 -12.14 4.44
N LEU A 41 0.80 -10.82 4.67
CA LEU A 41 -0.10 -10.33 5.71
C LEU A 41 -1.55 -10.45 5.24
N THR A 42 -2.45 -10.83 6.14
CA THR A 42 -3.91 -10.88 5.88
C THR A 42 -4.27 -11.62 4.60
N MET A 43 -3.80 -12.87 4.50
CA MET A 43 -4.08 -13.73 3.35
C MET A 43 -5.59 -13.83 3.08
N GLY A 44 -5.97 -13.79 1.79
CA GLY A 44 -7.37 -13.78 1.36
C GLY A 44 -7.93 -12.38 1.09
N TYR A 45 -7.19 -11.32 1.40
CA TYR A 45 -7.54 -9.95 1.04
C TYR A 45 -6.64 -9.42 -0.07
N THR A 46 -7.20 -8.53 -0.91
CA THR A 46 -6.44 -7.82 -1.93
C THR A 46 -5.53 -6.79 -1.27
N GLN A 47 -4.23 -6.89 -1.56
CA GLN A 47 -3.27 -5.82 -1.30
C GLN A 47 -3.09 -5.00 -2.59
N ALA A 48 -3.04 -3.68 -2.46
CA ALA A 48 -2.90 -2.76 -3.58
C ALA A 48 -1.67 -1.86 -3.41
N ASN A 49 -1.16 -1.35 -4.54
CA ASN A 49 -0.23 -0.24 -4.55
C ASN A 49 -1.01 1.08 -4.40
N LEU A 50 -0.38 2.10 -3.82
CA LEU A 50 -0.95 3.43 -3.65
C LEU A 50 -0.05 4.47 -4.32
N VAL A 51 -0.67 5.39 -5.08
CA VAL A 51 -0.01 6.56 -5.67
C VAL A 51 -0.83 7.79 -5.28
N VAL A 52 -0.16 8.80 -4.70
CA VAL A 52 -0.77 10.09 -4.32
C VAL A 52 -0.06 11.19 -5.08
N LEU A 53 -0.81 11.97 -5.85
CA LEU A 53 -0.27 13.01 -6.74
C LEU A 53 -0.97 14.35 -6.48
N PRO A 54 -0.31 15.48 -6.78
CA PRO A 54 -0.99 16.76 -6.92
C PRO A 54 -2.11 16.68 -7.96
N ARG A 55 -3.17 17.48 -7.77
CA ARG A 55 -4.34 17.50 -8.67
C ARG A 55 -3.97 17.75 -10.14
N LEU A 56 -2.94 18.57 -10.38
CA LEU A 56 -2.48 18.93 -11.72
C LEU A 56 -1.97 17.71 -12.51
N ASP A 57 -1.40 16.71 -11.83
CA ASP A 57 -0.80 15.53 -12.46
C ASP A 57 -1.76 14.32 -12.50
N ALA A 58 -2.82 14.35 -11.68
CA ALA A 58 -3.72 13.21 -11.46
C ALA A 58 -4.46 12.78 -12.74
N TYR A 59 -4.89 13.73 -13.57
CA TYR A 59 -5.61 13.42 -14.82
C TYR A 59 -4.71 12.68 -15.82
N ASP A 60 -3.49 13.17 -16.03
CA ASP A 60 -2.53 12.56 -16.95
C ASP A 60 -2.11 11.17 -16.47
N PHE A 61 -1.96 10.99 -15.16
CA PHE A 61 -1.66 9.67 -14.58
C PHE A 61 -2.84 8.70 -14.74
N LEU A 62 -4.09 9.15 -14.52
CA LEU A 62 -5.26 8.32 -14.73
C LEU A 62 -5.38 7.90 -16.21
N LEU A 63 -5.15 8.83 -17.14
CA LEU A 63 -5.14 8.53 -18.57
C LEU A 63 -4.01 7.55 -18.93
N PHE A 64 -2.83 7.69 -18.32
CA PHE A 64 -1.74 6.74 -18.46
C PHE A 64 -2.16 5.34 -17.99
N CYS A 65 -2.79 5.21 -16.82
CA CYS A 65 -3.27 3.92 -16.34
C CYS A 65 -4.36 3.31 -17.23
N GLN A 66 -5.31 4.12 -17.72
CA GLN A 66 -6.35 3.66 -18.64
C GLN A 66 -5.77 3.15 -19.97
N ARG A 67 -4.70 3.77 -20.47
CA ARG A 67 -3.98 3.32 -21.67
C ARG A 67 -3.11 2.09 -21.42
N ASN A 68 -2.82 1.78 -20.16
CA ASN A 68 -1.95 0.69 -19.74
C ASN A 68 -2.62 -0.19 -18.66
N PRO A 69 -3.79 -0.80 -18.93
CA PRO A 69 -4.60 -1.44 -17.89
C PRO A 69 -3.96 -2.71 -17.30
N LYS A 70 -3.10 -3.40 -18.07
CA LYS A 70 -2.40 -4.61 -17.61
C LYS A 70 -1.28 -4.30 -16.60
N PRO A 71 -0.34 -3.37 -16.86
CA PRO A 71 0.65 -2.99 -15.84
C PRO A 71 0.09 -2.04 -14.78
N CYS A 72 -0.99 -1.30 -15.06
CA CYS A 72 -1.60 -0.34 -14.13
C CYS A 72 -3.10 -0.61 -13.91
N PRO A 73 -3.48 -1.73 -13.29
CA PRO A 73 -4.87 -2.01 -12.96
C PRO A 73 -5.33 -1.06 -11.84
N VAL A 74 -6.11 -0.04 -12.21
CA VAL A 74 -6.72 0.88 -11.23
C VAL A 74 -7.83 0.14 -10.51
N ILE A 75 -7.74 0.11 -9.17
CA ILE A 75 -8.78 -0.46 -8.31
C ILE A 75 -9.79 0.63 -7.94
N GLU A 76 -9.31 1.78 -7.49
CA GLU A 76 -10.13 2.91 -7.06
C GLU A 76 -9.37 4.23 -7.18
N VAL A 77 -10.10 5.34 -7.29
CA VAL A 77 -9.59 6.71 -7.28
C VAL A 77 -10.38 7.51 -6.24
N THR A 78 -9.70 8.14 -5.30
CA THR A 78 -10.35 8.97 -4.28
C THR A 78 -10.58 10.39 -4.79
N GLU A 79 -11.52 11.10 -4.14
CA GLU A 79 -11.73 12.52 -4.37
C GLU A 79 -10.52 13.36 -3.91
N VAL A 80 -10.34 14.52 -4.54
CA VAL A 80 -9.22 15.43 -4.22
C VAL A 80 -9.29 15.87 -2.77
N GLY A 81 -8.22 15.59 -2.01
CA GLY A 81 -8.13 15.92 -0.59
C GLY A 81 -8.81 14.91 0.35
N SER A 82 -9.48 13.88 -0.19
CA SER A 82 -10.02 12.77 0.60
C SER A 82 -9.02 11.59 0.60
N PRO A 83 -8.56 11.13 1.77
CA PRO A 83 -7.75 9.92 1.87
C PRO A 83 -8.60 8.64 1.92
N GLU A 84 -9.92 8.75 2.03
CA GLU A 84 -10.82 7.61 2.18
C GLU A 84 -11.42 7.19 0.84
N PRO A 85 -11.26 5.91 0.44
CA PRO A 85 -12.04 5.31 -0.62
C PRO A 85 -13.51 5.22 -0.22
N VAL A 86 -14.40 5.42 -1.20
CA VAL A 86 -15.86 5.51 -0.99
C VAL A 86 -16.63 4.39 -1.68
N HIS A 87 -15.97 3.52 -2.45
CA HIS A 87 -16.62 2.52 -3.29
C HIS A 87 -16.07 1.10 -3.11
#